data_AF-A0A9X8DQB7-F1
#
_entry.id   AF-A0A9X8DQB7-F1
#
_cell.length_a   1.000
_cell.length_b   1.000
_cell.length_c   1.000
_cell.angle_alpha   90.00
_cell.angle_beta   90.00
_cell.angle_gamma   90.00
#
_symmetry.space_group_name_H-M   'P 1'
#
loop_
_entity.id
_entity.type
_entity.pdbx_description
1 polymer ?
#
loop_
_entity_poly.entity_id
_entity_poly.type
_entity_poly.pdbx_seq_one_letter_code
_entity_poly.pdbx_strand_id
1 'polypeptide(L)'
;TRYHRHPHPTILHQQHRSCPGLLPALTWIVRDLSSKDVKAAVPSADPASDIDQQYLEAVLNPKSSPFTSSLSWQILTSFFPKRIGAILPPTSSPAYSKKVLRVRKSLVEPSHVKEVRGVALHGAIFCHIMALLCASPSNITSEFPCDEGDVKTLHVAGKAAAQPFLAKAGALGDDLAALAARLFHELSAAHVAKWMDENDRASSAQCLSVLQRLHTDIEHLIKAKLQPQDDNNPLRLVDFKAILRAYQHSVQNMVVEYASEAVGPQKVVQIHCVVRFIVKCRWRR
;
A
#
# COMPACT_ATOMS: atom_id res chain seq x y z
N THR A 1 -13.24 48.11 1.13
CA THR A 1 -11.86 47.57 1.21
C THR A 1 -11.96 46.06 1.35
N ARG A 2 -11.22 45.34 0.52
CA ARG A 2 -11.39 43.91 0.18
C ARG A 2 -11.20 42.96 1.37
N TYR A 3 -12.14 42.04 1.53
CA TYR A 3 -11.95 40.78 2.24
C TYR A 3 -11.00 39.88 1.43
N HIS A 4 -9.82 39.56 1.97
CA HIS A 4 -8.92 38.55 1.43
C HIS A 4 -9.44 37.16 1.80
N ARG A 5 -9.98 36.43 0.81
CA ARG A 5 -10.17 34.98 0.89
C ARG A 5 -8.80 34.31 0.78
N HIS A 6 -8.49 33.44 1.73
CA HIS A 6 -7.40 32.47 1.62
C HIS A 6 -7.57 31.60 0.37
N PRO A 7 -6.52 31.32 -0.41
CA PRO A 7 -6.61 30.35 -1.48
C PRO A 7 -6.67 28.94 -0.88
N HIS A 8 -7.65 28.16 -1.34
CA HIS A 8 -7.75 26.73 -1.11
C HIS A 8 -6.46 26.01 -1.53
N PRO A 9 -6.08 24.91 -0.86
CA PRO A 9 -4.93 24.13 -1.26
C PRO A 9 -5.18 23.54 -2.64
N THR A 10 -4.40 23.99 -3.62
CA THR A 10 -4.28 23.36 -4.92
C THR A 10 -3.81 21.94 -4.68
N ILE A 11 -4.72 20.98 -4.82
CA ILE A 11 -4.38 19.57 -4.95
C ILE A 11 -3.40 19.50 -6.12
N LEU A 12 -2.13 19.25 -5.80
CA LEU A 12 -1.12 18.85 -6.75
C LEU A 12 -1.72 17.70 -7.56
N HIS A 13 -2.17 18.00 -8.78
CA HIS A 13 -2.26 17.00 -9.83
C HIS A 13 -0.86 16.42 -9.98
N GLN A 14 -0.56 15.37 -9.21
CA GLN A 14 0.36 14.36 -9.67
C GLN A 14 -0.24 13.87 -10.98
N GLN A 15 0.23 14.45 -12.09
CA GLN A 15 0.25 13.79 -13.37
C GLN A 15 1.14 12.56 -13.19
N HIS A 16 0.58 11.51 -12.61
CA HIS A 16 0.99 10.17 -12.96
C HIS A 16 0.82 10.12 -14.47
N ARG A 17 1.93 10.19 -15.21
CA ARG A 17 1.93 9.92 -16.65
C ARG A 17 1.34 8.52 -16.79
N SER A 18 0.04 8.44 -17.09
CA SER A 18 -0.62 7.22 -17.49
C SER A 18 0.00 6.86 -18.84
N CYS A 19 0.99 5.96 -18.81
CA CYS A 19 1.51 5.38 -20.04
C CYS A 19 0.34 4.67 -20.75
N PRO A 20 -0.17 5.20 -21.88
CA PRO A 20 -1.19 4.51 -22.65
C PRO A 20 -0.52 3.26 -23.23
N GLY A 21 -0.95 2.06 -22.82
CA GLY A 21 -0.40 0.80 -23.32
C GLY A 21 -0.11 -0.29 -22.29
N LEU A 22 -0.33 -0.06 -20.99
CA LEU A 22 -0.11 -1.08 -19.96
C LEU A 22 -1.28 -2.06 -19.78
N LEU A 23 -2.50 -1.69 -20.18
CA LEU A 23 -3.68 -2.51 -19.97
C LEU A 23 -4.05 -3.31 -21.24
N PRO A 24 -4.52 -4.55 -21.07
CA PRO A 24 -4.88 -5.41 -22.19
C PRO A 24 -6.09 -4.86 -22.96
N ALA A 25 -6.33 -5.40 -24.15
CA ALA A 25 -7.56 -5.12 -24.89
C ALA A 25 -8.79 -5.48 -24.03
N LEU A 26 -9.75 -4.56 -23.97
CA LEU A 26 -10.98 -4.73 -23.21
C LEU A 26 -12.11 -5.20 -24.13
N THR A 27 -12.64 -6.39 -23.88
CA THR A 27 -13.82 -6.91 -24.60
C THR A 27 -15.08 -6.69 -23.75
N TRP A 28 -16.04 -5.94 -24.31
CA TRP A 28 -17.32 -5.62 -23.69
C TRP A 28 -18.36 -6.62 -24.15
N ILE A 29 -18.85 -7.44 -23.21
CA ILE A 29 -19.92 -8.40 -23.47
C ILE A 29 -21.21 -7.85 -22.88
N VAL A 30 -22.05 -7.26 -23.73
CA VAL A 30 -23.38 -6.80 -23.34
C VAL A 30 -24.37 -7.96 -23.50
N ARG A 31 -25.01 -8.37 -22.41
CA ARG A 31 -25.94 -9.50 -22.40
C ARG A 31 -27.39 -9.04 -22.49
N ASP A 32 -28.24 -9.92 -22.99
CA ASP A 32 -29.69 -9.77 -23.07
C ASP A 32 -30.16 -8.54 -23.85
N LEU A 33 -29.34 -8.05 -24.79
CA LEU A 33 -29.68 -6.88 -25.60
C LEU A 33 -30.26 -7.31 -26.95
N SER A 34 -31.49 -6.89 -27.25
CA SER A 34 -32.16 -7.29 -28.47
C SER A 34 -31.56 -6.62 -29.71
N SER A 35 -31.61 -7.28 -30.86
CA SER A 35 -31.14 -6.68 -32.13
C SER A 35 -31.90 -5.40 -32.51
N LYS A 36 -33.10 -5.17 -31.96
CA LYS A 36 -33.85 -3.93 -32.17
C LYS A 36 -33.21 -2.77 -31.42
N ASP A 37 -32.80 -2.99 -30.17
CA ASP A 37 -32.18 -1.97 -29.32
C ASP A 37 -30.78 -1.59 -29.83
N VAL A 38 -30.03 -2.58 -30.32
CA VAL A 38 -28.74 -2.33 -30.97
C VAL A 38 -28.90 -1.41 -32.18
N LYS A 39 -29.86 -1.69 -33.05
CA LYS A 39 -30.15 -0.88 -34.24
C LYS A 39 -30.68 0.50 -33.90
N ALA A 40 -31.45 0.64 -32.82
CA ALA A 40 -31.92 1.94 -32.34
C ALA A 40 -30.77 2.85 -31.87
N ALA A 41 -29.74 2.26 -31.26
CA ALA A 41 -28.55 2.98 -30.82
C ALA A 41 -27.54 3.27 -31.95
N VAL A 42 -27.64 2.56 -33.09
CA VAL A 42 -26.80 2.75 -34.28
C VAL A 42 -27.68 3.05 -35.50
N PRO A 43 -28.26 4.27 -35.59
CA PRO A 43 -29.25 4.60 -36.61
C PRO A 43 -28.69 4.68 -38.04
N SER A 44 -27.38 4.85 -38.20
CA SER A 44 -26.68 4.83 -39.49
C SER A 44 -25.54 3.82 -39.41
N ALA A 45 -25.91 2.53 -39.39
CA ALA A 45 -24.93 1.47 -39.37
C ALA A 45 -24.30 1.29 -40.75
N ASP A 46 -22.98 1.32 -40.82
CA ASP A 46 -22.27 0.94 -42.05
C ASP A 46 -22.40 -0.59 -42.22
N PRO A 47 -22.99 -1.08 -43.34
CA PRO A 47 -23.20 -2.50 -43.56
C PRO A 47 -21.89 -3.29 -43.75
N ALA A 48 -20.75 -2.63 -43.99
CA ALA A 48 -19.45 -3.26 -44.12
C ALA A 48 -18.73 -3.52 -42.78
N SER A 49 -19.19 -2.95 -41.67
CA SER A 49 -18.54 -3.04 -40.36
C SER A 49 -19.38 -3.79 -39.32
N ASP A 50 -18.72 -4.30 -38.28
CA ASP A 50 -19.39 -5.09 -37.23
C ASP A 50 -20.33 -4.21 -36.39
N ILE A 51 -21.63 -4.51 -36.45
CA ILE A 51 -22.67 -3.76 -35.74
C ILE A 51 -22.46 -3.75 -34.22
N ASP A 52 -21.86 -4.80 -33.65
CA ASP A 52 -21.58 -4.88 -32.22
C ASP A 52 -20.47 -3.90 -31.82
N GLN A 53 -19.51 -3.66 -32.72
CA GLN A 53 -18.44 -2.69 -32.53
C GLN A 53 -18.95 -1.25 -32.71
N GLN A 54 -19.79 -1.00 -33.72
CA GLN A 54 -20.41 0.31 -33.95
C GLN A 54 -21.30 0.74 -32.77
N TYR A 55 -22.00 -0.21 -32.15
CA TYR A 55 -22.76 0.04 -30.92
C TYR A 55 -21.85 0.51 -29.77
N LEU A 56 -20.73 -0.18 -29.54
CA LEU A 56 -19.77 0.21 -28.51
C LEU A 56 -19.19 1.61 -28.77
N GLU A 57 -18.86 1.91 -30.03
CA GLU A 57 -18.34 3.21 -30.44
C GLU A 57 -19.35 4.34 -30.23
N ALA A 58 -20.64 4.09 -30.53
CA ALA A 58 -21.71 5.05 -30.25
C ALA A 58 -21.85 5.32 -28.75
N VAL A 59 -21.82 4.27 -27.92
CA VAL A 59 -21.93 4.38 -26.44
C VAL A 59 -20.71 5.07 -25.83
N LEU A 60 -19.52 4.86 -26.37
CA LEU A 60 -18.27 5.44 -25.87
C LEU A 60 -17.84 6.72 -26.61
N ASN A 61 -18.72 7.29 -27.44
CA ASN A 61 -18.39 8.49 -28.19
C ASN A 61 -18.31 9.72 -27.27
N PRO A 62 -17.16 10.43 -27.21
CA PRO A 62 -16.99 11.59 -26.33
C PRO A 62 -17.94 12.76 -26.63
N LYS A 63 -18.51 12.81 -27.85
CA LYS A 63 -19.38 13.92 -28.29
C LYS A 63 -20.86 13.63 -28.09
N SER A 64 -21.27 12.36 -28.15
CA SER A 64 -22.70 11.97 -28.13
C SER A 64 -23.09 11.09 -26.95
N SER A 65 -22.13 10.55 -26.20
CA SER A 65 -22.45 9.70 -25.05
C SER A 65 -23.01 10.52 -23.89
N PRO A 66 -24.12 10.11 -23.27
CA PRO A 66 -24.66 10.78 -22.08
C PRO A 66 -23.81 10.53 -20.83
N PHE A 67 -22.80 9.67 -20.90
CA PHE A 67 -22.04 9.19 -19.74
C PHE A 67 -20.66 9.86 -19.58
N THR A 68 -20.32 10.87 -20.38
CA THR A 68 -18.98 11.48 -20.43
C THR A 68 -18.52 12.11 -19.11
N SER A 69 -19.46 12.58 -18.28
CA SER A 69 -19.19 13.11 -16.94
C SER A 69 -18.97 12.01 -15.88
N SER A 70 -19.26 10.75 -16.20
CA SER A 70 -19.08 9.63 -15.29
C SER A 70 -17.61 9.20 -15.22
N LEU A 71 -17.10 9.05 -13.99
CA LEU A 71 -15.76 8.52 -13.74
C LEU A 71 -15.56 7.14 -14.40
N SER A 72 -16.60 6.28 -14.39
CA SER A 72 -16.54 4.96 -15.02
C SER A 72 -16.31 5.06 -16.53
N TRP A 73 -17.01 5.98 -17.19
CA TRP A 73 -16.82 6.23 -18.62
C TRP A 73 -15.39 6.73 -18.90
N GLN A 74 -14.90 7.69 -18.11
CA GLN A 74 -13.55 8.26 -18.25
C GLN A 74 -12.45 7.21 -18.04
N ILE A 75 -12.60 6.34 -17.05
CA ILE A 75 -11.66 5.23 -16.82
C ILE A 75 -11.63 4.32 -18.05
N LEU A 76 -12.81 3.94 -18.54
CA LEU A 76 -12.94 2.97 -19.62
C LEU A 76 -12.45 3.51 -20.97
N THR A 77 -12.55 4.81 -21.22
CA THR A 77 -12.08 5.44 -22.45
C THR A 77 -10.61 5.88 -22.40
N SER A 78 -10.05 6.14 -21.22
CA SER A 78 -8.68 6.66 -21.06
C SER A 78 -7.62 5.59 -20.85
N PHE A 79 -7.97 4.46 -20.22
CA PHE A 79 -7.00 3.46 -19.78
C PHE A 79 -6.85 2.25 -20.71
N PHE A 80 -7.86 1.93 -21.50
CA PHE A 80 -7.87 0.76 -22.39
C PHE A 80 -7.70 1.17 -23.86
N PRO A 81 -6.50 0.96 -24.45
CA PRO A 81 -6.19 1.46 -25.79
C PRO A 81 -6.98 0.76 -26.90
N LYS A 82 -7.31 -0.52 -26.70
CA LYS A 82 -8.13 -1.32 -27.61
C LYS A 82 -9.40 -1.78 -26.90
N ARG A 83 -10.55 -1.53 -27.53
CA ARG A 83 -11.89 -1.84 -27.01
C ARG A 83 -12.68 -2.58 -28.08
N ILE A 84 -13.28 -3.71 -27.71
CA ILE A 84 -13.99 -4.61 -28.63
C ILE A 84 -15.41 -4.79 -28.11
N GLY A 85 -16.41 -4.55 -28.95
CA GLY A 85 -17.83 -4.76 -28.64
C GLY A 85 -18.30 -6.15 -29.01
N ALA A 86 -19.05 -6.80 -28.12
CA ALA A 86 -19.74 -8.06 -28.38
C ALA A 86 -21.12 -8.05 -27.72
N ILE A 87 -22.17 -8.28 -28.51
CA ILE A 87 -23.54 -8.23 -28.01
C ILE A 87 -24.15 -9.62 -28.05
N LEU A 88 -24.51 -10.14 -26.88
CA LEU A 88 -25.26 -11.37 -26.73
C LEU A 88 -26.75 -11.04 -26.62
N PRO A 89 -27.59 -11.53 -27.54
CA PRO A 89 -29.03 -11.36 -27.44
C PRO A 89 -29.60 -12.15 -26.25
N PRO A 90 -30.90 -12.02 -25.94
CA PRO A 90 -31.55 -12.90 -24.99
C PRO A 90 -31.34 -14.38 -25.35
N THR A 91 -31.23 -15.24 -24.34
CA THR A 91 -31.03 -16.70 -24.52
C THR A 91 -32.14 -17.37 -25.34
N SER A 92 -33.34 -16.79 -25.34
CA SER A 92 -34.47 -17.21 -26.17
C SER A 92 -34.31 -16.89 -27.67
N SER A 93 -33.32 -16.09 -28.05
CA SER A 93 -33.06 -15.73 -29.44
C SER A 93 -32.44 -16.89 -30.22
N PRO A 94 -32.91 -17.20 -31.44
CA PRO A 94 -32.29 -18.23 -32.29
C PRO A 94 -30.85 -17.86 -32.69
N ALA A 95 -30.46 -16.58 -32.59
CA ALA A 95 -29.10 -16.12 -32.88
C ALA A 95 -28.12 -16.30 -31.71
N TYR A 96 -28.61 -16.62 -30.51
CA TYR A 96 -27.81 -16.68 -29.28
C TYR A 96 -26.63 -17.63 -29.40
N SER A 97 -26.90 -18.90 -29.73
CA SER A 97 -25.86 -19.95 -29.81
C SER A 97 -24.77 -19.60 -30.82
N LYS A 98 -25.15 -19.05 -31.98
CA LYS A 98 -24.19 -18.63 -33.02
C LYS A 98 -23.32 -17.46 -32.55
N LYS A 99 -23.90 -16.48 -31.85
CA LYS A 99 -23.15 -15.35 -31.29
C LYS A 99 -22.22 -15.76 -30.15
N VAL A 100 -22.66 -16.62 -29.23
CA VAL A 100 -21.81 -17.18 -28.17
C VAL A 100 -20.59 -17.89 -28.76
N LEU A 101 -20.79 -18.68 -29.81
CA LEU A 101 -19.70 -19.42 -30.46
C LEU A 101 -18.69 -18.46 -31.12
N ARG A 102 -19.17 -17.36 -31.74
CA ARG A 102 -18.33 -16.28 -32.26
C ARG A 102 -17.53 -15.59 -31.16
N VAL A 103 -18.17 -15.25 -30.03
CA VAL A 103 -17.50 -14.60 -28.89
C VAL A 103 -16.44 -15.53 -28.29
N ARG A 104 -16.76 -16.81 -28.09
CA ARG A 104 -15.78 -17.81 -27.64
C ARG A 104 -14.57 -17.87 -28.57
N LYS A 105 -14.81 -17.94 -29.89
CA LYS A 105 -13.74 -17.96 -30.89
C LYS A 105 -12.84 -16.72 -30.77
N SER A 106 -13.45 -15.54 -30.69
CA SER A 106 -12.76 -14.26 -30.55
C SER A 106 -11.97 -14.09 -29.24
N LEU A 107 -12.38 -14.78 -28.16
CA LEU A 107 -11.69 -14.69 -26.86
C LEU A 107 -10.58 -15.74 -26.67
N VAL A 108 -10.80 -16.95 -27.22
CA VAL A 108 -9.95 -18.11 -26.94
C VAL A 108 -8.87 -18.31 -28.00
N GLU A 109 -9.18 -18.09 -29.28
CA GLU A 109 -8.21 -18.34 -30.36
C GLU A 109 -7.08 -17.29 -30.44
N PRO A 110 -7.32 -15.98 -30.27
CA PRO A 110 -6.24 -14.99 -30.25
C PRO A 110 -5.59 -14.85 -28.86
N SER A 111 -5.74 -15.85 -27.98
CA SER A 111 -5.07 -15.89 -26.68
C SER A 111 -3.57 -16.15 -26.89
N HIS A 112 -2.86 -15.13 -27.38
CA HIS A 112 -1.41 -15.12 -27.40
C HIS A 112 -0.88 -15.19 -25.96
N VAL A 113 0.37 -15.62 -25.81
CA VAL A 113 1.07 -15.52 -24.53
C VAL A 113 0.96 -14.07 -24.07
N LYS A 114 0.27 -13.85 -22.94
CA LYS A 114 0.04 -12.50 -22.43
C LYS A 114 1.40 -11.89 -22.11
N GLU A 115 1.67 -10.68 -22.55
CA GLU A 115 2.93 -10.02 -22.22
C GLU A 115 2.71 -8.90 -21.22
N VAL A 116 3.68 -8.71 -20.32
CA VAL A 116 3.78 -7.51 -19.49
C VAL A 116 5.08 -6.82 -19.86
N ARG A 117 4.97 -5.62 -20.45
CA ARG A 117 6.12 -4.84 -20.93
C ARG A 117 7.05 -5.63 -21.88
N GLY A 118 6.47 -6.42 -22.79
CA GLY A 118 7.22 -7.21 -23.76
C GLY A 118 7.76 -8.54 -23.23
N VAL A 119 7.43 -8.92 -21.99
CA VAL A 119 7.80 -10.22 -21.41
C VAL A 119 6.61 -11.16 -21.41
N ALA A 120 6.73 -12.26 -22.15
CA ALA A 120 5.77 -13.36 -22.18
C ALA A 120 5.51 -13.96 -20.78
N LEU A 121 4.27 -13.87 -20.32
CA LEU A 121 3.76 -14.44 -19.08
C LEU A 121 3.54 -15.94 -19.23
N HIS A 122 4.58 -16.68 -18.88
CA HIS A 122 4.49 -18.13 -18.69
C HIS A 122 3.94 -18.43 -17.28
N GLY A 123 3.44 -19.66 -17.06
CA GLY A 123 2.74 -20.03 -15.82
C GLY A 123 3.49 -19.66 -14.53
N ALA A 124 4.81 -19.85 -14.48
CA ALA A 124 5.63 -19.47 -13.32
C ALA A 124 5.65 -17.95 -13.06
N ILE A 125 5.77 -17.14 -14.10
CA ILE A 125 5.78 -15.66 -13.99
C ILE A 125 4.39 -15.17 -13.59
N PHE A 126 3.33 -15.75 -14.16
CA PHE A 126 1.95 -15.43 -13.78
C PHE A 126 1.68 -15.73 -12.30
N CYS A 127 2.06 -16.92 -11.82
CA CYS A 127 1.92 -17.27 -10.41
C CYS A 127 2.70 -16.33 -9.49
N HIS A 128 3.90 -15.90 -9.89
CA HIS A 128 4.70 -14.96 -9.10
C HIS A 128 4.07 -13.56 -9.05
N ILE A 129 3.57 -13.04 -10.17
CA ILE A 129 2.85 -11.75 -10.21
C ILE A 129 1.58 -11.82 -9.35
N MET A 130 0.82 -12.92 -9.44
CA MET A 130 -0.35 -13.13 -8.59
C MET A 130 0.04 -13.19 -7.11
N ALA A 131 1.13 -13.86 -6.75
CA ALA A 131 1.63 -13.86 -5.37
C ALA A 131 2.02 -12.46 -4.90
N LEU A 132 2.65 -11.63 -5.74
CA LEU A 132 2.98 -10.24 -5.40
C LEU A 132 1.73 -9.35 -5.25
N LEU A 133 0.73 -9.52 -6.11
CA LEU A 133 -0.53 -8.76 -6.07
C LEU A 133 -1.43 -9.21 -4.91
N CYS A 134 -1.39 -10.49 -4.55
CA CYS A 134 -2.18 -11.10 -3.48
C CYS A 134 -1.44 -11.15 -2.15
N ALA A 135 -0.14 -10.86 -2.11
CA ALA A 135 0.61 -10.73 -0.87
C ALA A 135 0.07 -9.49 -0.13
N SER A 136 -0.85 -9.73 0.80
CA SER A 136 -0.92 -8.96 2.04
C SER A 136 0.51 -8.80 2.59
N PRO A 137 0.88 -7.62 3.13
CA PRO A 137 2.24 -7.35 3.59
C PRO A 137 2.70 -8.51 4.48
N SER A 138 3.69 -9.23 3.97
CA SER A 138 4.12 -10.53 4.46
C SER A 138 4.68 -10.47 5.88
N ASN A 139 4.38 -11.51 6.67
CA ASN A 139 4.74 -11.93 8.04
C ASN A 139 6.03 -11.41 8.72
N ILE A 140 6.95 -10.72 8.03
CA ILE A 140 8.14 -10.14 8.67
C ILE A 140 7.75 -8.93 9.54
N THR A 141 6.74 -8.16 9.14
CA THR A 141 6.30 -7.00 9.92
C THR A 141 5.58 -7.37 11.22
N SER A 142 5.13 -8.63 11.39
CA SER A 142 4.54 -9.08 12.66
C SER A 142 5.59 -9.38 13.74
N GLU A 143 6.87 -9.44 13.38
CA GLU A 143 7.99 -9.69 14.32
C GLU A 143 8.70 -8.40 14.73
N PHE A 144 8.27 -7.23 14.24
CA PHE A 144 8.81 -5.94 14.66
C PHE A 144 8.18 -5.45 15.98
N PRO A 145 8.94 -4.80 16.87
CA PRO A 145 10.37 -4.47 16.72
C PRO A 145 11.32 -5.63 17.05
N CYS A 146 12.41 -5.75 16.31
CA CYS A 146 13.47 -6.77 16.47
C CYS A 146 14.88 -6.16 16.39
N ASP A 147 15.91 -6.98 16.63
CA ASP A 147 17.31 -6.55 16.48
C ASP A 147 17.63 -6.27 15.00
N GLU A 148 18.38 -5.19 14.74
CA GLU A 148 18.78 -4.84 13.37
C GLU A 148 19.63 -5.93 12.71
N GLY A 149 20.42 -6.66 13.49
CA GLY A 149 21.19 -7.82 13.04
C GLY A 149 20.31 -8.95 12.52
N ASP A 150 19.13 -9.15 13.10
CA ASP A 150 18.18 -10.18 12.67
C ASP A 150 17.59 -9.83 11.29
N VAL A 151 17.20 -8.56 11.08
CA VAL A 151 16.71 -8.07 9.79
C VAL A 151 17.77 -8.22 8.70
N LYS A 152 19.04 -7.87 9.01
CA LYS A 152 20.17 -8.02 8.08
C LYS A 152 20.45 -9.49 7.76
N THR A 153 20.43 -10.36 8.76
CA THR A 153 20.66 -11.80 8.58
C THR A 153 19.59 -12.42 7.69
N LEU A 154 18.32 -12.08 7.94
CA LEU A 154 17.20 -12.53 7.13
C LEU A 154 17.30 -12.01 5.69
N HIS A 155 17.69 -10.74 5.50
CA HIS A 155 17.93 -10.17 4.17
C HIS A 155 19.04 -10.91 3.41
N VAL A 156 20.17 -11.21 4.07
CA VAL A 156 21.27 -11.97 3.46
C VAL A 156 20.83 -13.38 3.09
N ALA A 157 20.10 -14.07 3.97
CA ALA A 157 19.54 -15.39 3.70
C ALA A 157 18.57 -15.38 2.51
N GLY A 158 17.67 -14.38 2.46
CA GLY A 158 16.76 -14.19 1.33
C GLY A 158 17.48 -13.88 0.02
N LYS A 159 18.54 -13.07 0.06
CA LYS A 159 19.39 -12.77 -1.10
C LYS A 159 20.09 -14.02 -1.62
N ALA A 160 20.63 -14.84 -0.72
CA ALA A 160 21.25 -16.11 -1.08
C ALA A 160 20.24 -17.10 -1.70
N ALA A 161 19.05 -17.21 -1.11
CA ALA A 161 17.97 -18.05 -1.63
C ALA A 161 17.46 -17.61 -3.02
N ALA A 162 17.58 -16.32 -3.33
CA ALA A 162 17.19 -15.76 -4.63
C ALA A 162 18.24 -15.97 -5.74
N GLN A 163 19.51 -16.20 -5.40
CA GLN A 163 20.59 -16.32 -6.39
C GLN A 163 20.37 -17.41 -7.47
N PRO A 164 19.87 -18.62 -7.14
CA PRO A 164 19.60 -19.64 -8.15
C PRO A 164 18.56 -19.22 -9.19
N PHE A 165 17.62 -18.33 -8.84
CA PHE A 165 16.60 -17.82 -9.76
C PHE A 165 17.20 -16.78 -10.72
N LEU A 166 18.13 -15.95 -10.23
CA LEU A 166 18.88 -15.01 -11.07
C LEU A 166 19.81 -15.74 -12.05
N ALA A 167 20.46 -16.81 -11.60
CA ALA A 167 21.28 -17.67 -12.47
C ALA A 167 20.45 -18.31 -13.60
N LYS A 168 19.21 -18.73 -13.32
CA LYS A 168 18.28 -19.23 -14.35
C LYS A 168 17.81 -18.15 -15.32
N ALA A 169 17.68 -16.88 -14.87
CA ALA A 169 17.45 -15.75 -15.76
C ALA A 169 18.64 -15.49 -16.70
N GLY A 170 19.85 -15.85 -16.27
CA GLY A 170 21.07 -16.00 -17.08
C GLY A 170 20.88 -16.75 -18.39
N ALA A 171 20.14 -17.86 -18.33
CA ALA A 171 19.92 -18.73 -19.49
C ALA A 171 18.98 -18.13 -20.57
N LEU A 172 18.38 -16.96 -20.32
CA LEU A 172 17.48 -16.27 -21.25
C LEU A 172 18.21 -15.22 -22.13
N GLY A 173 19.53 -15.07 -21.96
CA GLY A 173 20.39 -14.16 -22.72
C GLY A 173 21.14 -13.15 -21.83
N ASP A 174 22.39 -12.85 -22.17
CA ASP A 174 23.34 -12.12 -21.31
C ASP A 174 22.85 -10.71 -20.91
N ASP A 175 22.22 -9.98 -21.83
CA ASP A 175 21.70 -8.62 -21.56
C ASP A 175 20.52 -8.63 -20.58
N LEU A 176 19.64 -9.63 -20.70
CA LEU A 176 18.47 -9.79 -19.83
C LEU A 176 18.88 -10.28 -18.44
N ALA A 177 19.91 -11.11 -18.37
CA ALA A 177 20.52 -11.56 -17.11
C ALA A 177 21.12 -10.40 -16.31
N ALA A 178 21.91 -9.55 -16.99
CA ALA A 178 22.52 -8.38 -16.38
C ALA A 178 21.47 -7.35 -15.92
N LEU A 179 20.37 -7.19 -16.69
CA LEU A 179 19.24 -6.36 -16.28
C LEU A 179 18.50 -6.94 -15.06
N ALA A 180 18.21 -8.24 -15.06
CA ALA A 180 17.53 -8.92 -13.95
C ALA A 180 18.34 -8.86 -12.65
N ALA A 181 19.66 -9.06 -12.72
CA ALA A 181 20.55 -8.95 -11.58
C ALA A 181 20.57 -7.52 -10.99
N ARG A 182 20.62 -6.49 -11.84
CA ARG A 182 20.55 -5.08 -11.40
C ARG A 182 19.22 -4.76 -10.74
N LEU A 183 18.10 -5.09 -11.39
CA LEU A 183 16.76 -4.86 -10.84
C LEU A 183 16.57 -5.58 -9.51
N PHE A 184 17.07 -6.81 -9.39
CA PHE A 184 17.03 -7.54 -8.12
C PHE A 184 17.86 -6.86 -7.03
N HIS A 185 19.07 -6.40 -7.33
CA HIS A 185 19.88 -5.67 -6.37
C HIS A 185 19.20 -4.38 -5.91
N GLU A 186 18.67 -3.58 -6.82
CA GLU A 186 17.96 -2.34 -6.50
C GLU A 186 16.69 -2.61 -5.66
N LEU A 187 15.86 -3.57 -6.07
CA LEU A 187 14.62 -3.90 -5.36
C LEU A 187 14.90 -4.50 -3.98
N SER A 188 15.88 -5.39 -3.87
CA SER A 188 16.26 -5.99 -2.59
C SER A 188 16.80 -4.96 -1.60
N ALA A 189 17.62 -4.00 -2.07
CA ALA A 189 18.12 -2.90 -1.27
C ALA A 189 16.99 -1.95 -0.82
N ALA A 190 16.08 -1.60 -1.73
CA ALA A 190 14.92 -0.79 -1.38
C ALA A 190 14.00 -1.48 -0.37
N HIS A 191 13.85 -2.80 -0.48
CA HIS A 191 13.00 -3.58 0.41
C HIS A 191 13.57 -3.68 1.83
N VAL A 192 14.88 -3.93 1.98
CA VAL A 192 15.51 -3.95 3.30
C VAL A 192 15.53 -2.56 3.95
N ALA A 193 15.73 -1.49 3.18
CA ALA A 193 15.61 -0.12 3.70
C ALA A 193 14.20 0.14 4.27
N LYS A 194 13.16 -0.29 3.54
CA LYS A 194 11.78 -0.18 4.02
C LYS A 194 11.52 -0.99 5.29
N TRP A 195 12.08 -2.20 5.40
CA TRP A 195 11.99 -3.01 6.63
C TRP A 195 12.72 -2.36 7.80
N MET A 196 13.88 -1.76 7.56
CA MET A 196 14.62 -1.02 8.57
C MET A 196 13.82 0.20 9.08
N ASP A 197 13.28 1.00 8.17
CA ASP A 197 12.44 2.16 8.50
C ASP A 197 11.20 1.74 9.32
N GLU A 198 10.59 0.62 8.94
CA GLU A 198 9.43 0.08 9.64
C GLU A 198 9.78 -0.48 11.03
N ASN A 199 10.94 -1.15 11.15
CA ASN A 199 11.46 -1.64 12.43
C ASN A 199 11.80 -0.47 13.38
N ASP A 200 12.38 0.61 12.86
CA ASP A 200 12.64 1.85 13.60
C ASP A 200 11.35 2.53 14.07
N ARG A 201 10.34 2.57 13.19
CA ARG A 201 9.01 3.12 13.51
C ARG A 201 8.32 2.31 14.60
N ALA A 202 8.33 0.98 14.48
CA ALA A 202 7.75 0.07 15.47
C ALA A 202 8.49 0.17 16.82
N SER A 203 9.83 0.19 16.79
CA SER A 203 10.66 0.32 18.00
C SER A 203 10.41 1.66 18.69
N SER A 204 10.33 2.76 17.93
CA SER A 204 9.99 4.07 18.49
C SER A 204 8.61 4.08 19.15
N ALA A 205 7.60 3.53 18.48
CA ALA A 205 6.24 3.48 19.01
C ALA A 205 6.15 2.66 20.30
N GLN A 206 6.78 1.48 20.33
CA GLN A 206 6.84 0.64 21.53
C GLN A 206 7.58 1.36 22.67
N CYS A 207 8.75 1.92 22.39
CA CYS A 207 9.55 2.66 23.38
C CYS A 207 8.76 3.82 24.00
N LEU A 208 8.07 4.62 23.17
CA LEU A 208 7.24 5.72 23.65
C LEU A 208 6.07 5.22 24.49
N SER A 209 5.43 4.12 24.10
CA SER A 209 4.34 3.52 24.87
C SER A 209 4.80 3.06 26.27
N VAL A 210 5.95 2.37 26.35
CA VAL A 210 6.55 1.96 27.63
C VAL A 210 6.89 3.17 28.49
N LEU A 211 7.56 4.18 27.91
CA LEU A 211 7.92 5.40 28.64
C LEU A 211 6.70 6.17 29.14
N GLN A 212 5.64 6.28 28.33
CA GLN A 212 4.40 6.93 28.72
C GLN A 212 3.73 6.21 29.89
N ARG A 213 3.67 4.87 29.83
CA ARG A 213 3.10 4.06 30.91
C ARG A 213 3.89 4.26 32.21
N LEU A 214 5.21 4.06 32.17
CA LEU A 214 6.06 4.21 33.36
C LEU A 214 5.99 5.64 33.94
N HIS A 215 5.98 6.67 33.09
CA HIS A 215 5.83 8.04 33.55
C HIS A 215 4.46 8.28 34.21
N THR A 216 3.39 7.73 33.63
CA THR A 216 2.04 7.80 34.18
C THR A 216 1.97 7.14 35.56
N ASP A 217 2.64 6.00 35.75
CA ASP A 217 2.72 5.31 37.04
C ASP A 217 3.43 6.17 38.10
N ILE A 218 4.53 6.85 37.73
CA ILE A 218 5.22 7.81 38.59
C ILE A 218 4.30 8.98 38.94
N GLU A 219 3.59 9.56 37.96
CA GLU A 219 2.66 10.66 38.20
C GLU A 219 1.56 10.26 39.18
N HIS A 220 0.98 9.07 39.03
CA HIS A 220 -0.03 8.56 39.96
C HIS A 220 0.52 8.38 41.37
N LEU A 221 1.73 7.83 41.51
CA LEU A 221 2.40 7.69 42.80
C LEU A 221 2.63 9.05 43.48
N ILE A 222 3.11 10.05 42.72
CA ILE A 222 3.38 11.38 43.26
C ILE A 222 2.07 12.11 43.60
N LYS A 223 1.04 12.03 42.75
CA LYS A 223 -0.28 12.58 43.03
C LYS A 223 -0.86 11.98 44.31
N ALA A 224 -0.79 10.67 44.49
CA ALA A 224 -1.27 10.00 45.70
C ALA A 224 -0.52 10.47 46.96
N LYS A 225 0.80 10.69 46.87
CA LYS A 225 1.59 11.23 48.00
C LYS A 225 1.39 12.73 48.26
N LEU A 226 0.91 13.47 47.26
CA LEU A 226 0.58 14.89 47.37
C LEU A 226 -0.87 15.12 47.85
N GLN A 227 -1.70 14.08 47.91
CA GLN A 227 -3.03 14.21 48.50
C GLN A 227 -2.93 14.30 50.02
N PRO A 228 -3.66 15.23 50.66
CA PRO A 228 -3.79 15.25 52.12
C PRO A 228 -4.38 13.92 52.59
N GLN A 229 -3.76 13.27 53.57
CA GLN A 229 -4.31 12.03 54.16
C GLN A 229 -5.54 12.30 55.03
N ASP A 230 -5.69 13.53 55.52
CA ASP A 230 -6.82 14.01 56.33
C ASP A 230 -6.89 15.54 56.23
N ASP A 231 -8.10 16.13 56.26
CA ASP A 231 -8.30 17.60 56.19
C ASP A 231 -7.61 18.33 57.36
N ASN A 232 -7.34 17.62 58.45
CA ASN A 232 -6.68 18.13 59.65
C ASN A 232 -5.14 18.01 59.65
N ASN A 233 -4.52 17.41 58.63
CA ASN A 233 -3.07 17.23 58.61
C ASN A 233 -2.45 17.61 57.25
N PRO A 234 -2.20 18.92 57.03
CA PRO A 234 -1.62 19.40 55.78
C PRO A 234 -0.18 18.90 55.59
N LEU A 235 0.24 18.76 54.32
CA LEU A 235 1.60 18.40 53.93
C LEU A 235 2.64 19.33 54.56
N ARG A 236 3.59 18.77 55.30
CA ARG A 236 4.68 19.51 55.94
C ARG A 236 5.93 19.50 55.07
N LEU A 237 6.84 20.44 55.29
CA LEU A 237 8.12 20.54 54.57
C LEU A 237 8.96 19.23 54.64
N VAL A 238 8.86 18.50 55.75
CA VAL A 238 9.52 17.20 55.94
C VAL A 238 8.97 16.10 55.00
N ASP A 239 7.69 16.18 54.65
CA ASP A 239 7.03 15.23 53.74
C ASP A 239 7.52 15.44 52.31
N PHE A 240 7.81 16.68 51.91
CA PHE A 240 8.42 16.99 50.61
C PHE A 240 9.76 16.28 50.41
N LYS A 241 10.58 16.14 51.46
CA LYS A 241 11.84 15.40 51.37
C LYS A 241 11.60 13.91 51.10
N ALA A 242 10.58 13.32 51.72
CA ALA A 242 10.19 11.93 51.49
C ALA A 242 9.60 11.74 50.08
N ILE A 243 8.77 12.68 49.60
CA ILE A 243 8.19 12.68 48.25
C ILE A 243 9.28 12.79 47.19
N LEU A 244 10.25 13.69 47.38
CA LEU A 244 11.39 13.84 46.46
C LEU A 244 12.26 12.58 46.38
N ARG A 245 12.50 11.91 47.52
CA ARG A 245 13.23 10.63 47.53
C ARG A 245 12.45 9.54 46.81
N ALA A 246 11.13 9.46 47.04
CA ALA A 246 10.27 8.51 46.35
C ALA A 246 10.29 8.74 44.84
N TYR A 247 10.18 9.99 44.38
CA TYR A 247 10.31 10.35 42.97
C TYR A 247 11.67 9.91 42.38
N GLN A 248 12.77 10.22 43.07
CA GLN A 248 14.11 9.84 42.60
C GLN A 248 14.27 8.33 42.45
N HIS A 249 13.78 7.56 43.44
CA HIS A 249 13.79 6.11 43.38
C HIS A 249 12.92 5.57 42.24
N SER A 250 11.72 6.11 42.05
CA SER A 250 10.84 5.69 40.96
C SER A 250 11.41 6.01 39.57
N VAL A 251 12.12 7.13 39.40
CA VAL A 251 12.82 7.45 38.14
C VAL A 251 13.96 6.47 37.88
N GLN A 252 14.70 6.04 38.91
CA GLN A 252 15.72 5.00 38.77
C GLN A 252 15.10 3.66 38.35
N ASN A 253 14.01 3.25 38.99
CA ASN A 253 13.28 2.03 38.64
C ASN A 253 12.71 2.09 37.22
N MET A 254 12.18 3.24 36.79
CA MET A 254 11.71 3.43 35.41
C MET A 254 12.81 3.15 34.39
N VAL A 255 14.06 3.57 34.64
CA VAL A 255 15.18 3.27 33.72
C VAL A 255 15.44 1.76 33.64
N VAL A 256 15.35 1.05 34.77
CA VAL A 256 15.54 -0.40 34.83
C VAL A 256 14.40 -1.13 34.12
N GLU A 257 13.15 -0.78 34.41
CA GLU A 257 11.96 -1.39 33.80
C GLU A 257 11.90 -1.13 32.29
N TYR A 258 12.23 0.09 31.87
CA TYR A 258 12.39 0.41 30.45
C TYR A 258 13.47 -0.45 29.79
N ALA A 259 14.63 -0.64 30.45
CA ALA A 259 15.70 -1.46 29.93
C ALA A 259 15.31 -2.94 29.80
N SER A 260 14.40 -3.45 30.63
CA SER A 260 13.89 -4.82 30.49
C SER A 260 12.81 -4.97 29.41
N GLU A 261 11.95 -3.97 29.24
CA GLU A 261 10.75 -4.11 28.39
C GLU A 261 10.92 -3.58 26.95
N ALA A 262 11.72 -2.53 26.76
CA ALA A 262 11.88 -1.93 25.44
C ALA A 262 12.79 -2.77 24.54
N VAL A 263 12.38 -2.93 23.27
CA VAL A 263 13.07 -3.73 22.26
C VAL A 263 13.32 -2.90 20.99
N GLY A 264 14.36 -3.29 20.25
CA GLY A 264 14.67 -2.77 18.93
C GLY A 264 15.63 -1.56 18.93
N PRO A 265 15.95 -1.06 17.73
CA PRO A 265 17.04 -0.11 17.50
C PRO A 265 16.87 1.24 18.22
N GLN A 266 15.65 1.65 18.52
CA GLN A 266 15.37 2.97 19.08
C GLN A 266 15.41 3.00 20.62
N LYS A 267 15.64 1.86 21.27
CA LYS A 267 15.67 1.72 22.73
C LYS A 267 16.59 2.73 23.42
N VAL A 268 17.86 2.81 23.00
CA VAL A 268 18.85 3.67 23.66
C VAL A 268 18.59 5.15 23.36
N VAL A 269 18.13 5.46 22.14
CA VAL A 269 17.85 6.83 21.70
C VAL A 269 16.70 7.43 22.52
N GLN A 270 15.61 6.68 22.68
CA GLN A 270 14.40 7.16 23.35
C GLN A 270 14.62 7.40 24.85
N ILE A 271 15.27 6.46 25.57
CA ILE A 271 15.56 6.67 27.00
C ILE A 271 16.55 7.82 27.23
N HIS A 272 17.53 7.99 26.34
CA HIS A 272 18.48 9.09 26.45
C HIS A 272 17.80 10.46 26.29
N CYS A 273 16.83 10.58 25.38
CA CYS A 273 16.00 11.78 25.24
C CYS A 273 15.25 12.13 26.53
N VAL A 274 14.60 11.13 27.17
CA VAL A 274 13.85 11.33 28.41
C VAL A 274 14.77 11.67 29.58
N VAL A 275 15.85 10.92 29.79
CA VAL A 275 16.81 11.17 30.88
C VAL A 275 17.44 12.56 30.72
N ARG A 276 17.82 12.96 29.50
CA ARG A 276 18.36 14.29 29.23
C ARG A 276 17.35 15.40 29.55
N PHE A 277 16.08 15.19 29.24
CA PHE A 277 15.02 16.14 29.61
C PHE A 277 14.87 16.27 31.13
N ILE A 278 14.79 15.14 31.85
CA ILE A 278 14.68 15.11 33.33
C ILE A 278 15.88 15.82 33.98
N VAL A 279 17.10 15.52 33.53
CA VAL A 279 18.32 16.17 34.03
C VAL A 279 18.29 17.67 33.75
N LYS A 280 17.92 18.09 32.54
CA LYS A 280 17.89 19.52 32.17
C LYS A 280 16.85 20.31 32.96
N CYS A 281 15.72 19.71 33.30
CA CYS A 281 14.72 20.30 34.19
C CYS A 281 15.21 20.41 35.65
N ARG A 282 16.11 19.52 36.09
CA ARG A 282 16.71 19.55 37.43
C ARG A 282 17.74 20.68 37.64
N TRP A 283 18.41 21.13 36.58
CA TRP A 283 19.45 22.18 36.62
C TRP A 283 18.97 23.58 36.22
N ARG A 284 17.67 23.76 35.93
CA ARG A 284 17.06 25.07 35.62
C ARG A 284 16.35 25.72 36.81
N ARG A 285 16.65 25.31 38.04
CA ARG A 285 16.21 25.98 39.27
C ARG A 285 17.40 26.50 40.04
#